data_AF-A0A350XUV4-F1
#
_entry.id   AF-A0A350XUV4-F1
#
_cell.length_a   1.000
_cell.length_b   1.000
_cell.length_c   1.000
_cell.angle_alpha   90.00
_cell.angle_beta   90.00
_cell.angle_gamma   90.00
#
_symmetry.space_group_name_H-M   'P 1'
#
loop_
_entity.id
_entity.type
_entity.pdbx_description
1 polymer ?
#
loop_
_entity_poly.entity_id
_entity_poly.type
_entity_poly.pdbx_seq_one_letter_code
_entity_poly.pdbx_strand_id
1 'polypeptide(L)'
;DKETELNAFLLSDSSKAGKRRSILSTLPLYTADRELLIRMLKRNNVPDERQKDILEYAEAQKCRMLGILETEIVEDEIPTVSEEEFAAHPQVLELSGIFCETDITYSYEEYLSHLAMTEEFAASHSNYKLQKALIPAFRNLQILIHEDQWVMVSKSKAPAIHFVIRHPKLRKAIENFIPPVID
;
A
#
# COMPACT_ATOMS: atom_id res chain seq x y z
N ASP A 1 21.21 6.50 2.37
CA ASP A 1 19.99 7.31 2.15
C ASP A 1 18.82 6.35 2.25
N LYS A 2 17.89 6.59 3.18
CA LYS A 2 16.93 5.58 3.64
C LYS A 2 15.94 5.16 2.54
N GLU A 3 15.52 6.12 1.72
CA GLU A 3 14.65 5.87 0.56
C GLU A 3 15.34 4.94 -0.44
N THR A 4 16.56 5.29 -0.85
CA THR A 4 17.36 4.47 -1.76
C THR A 4 17.59 3.05 -1.22
N GLU A 5 17.89 2.91 0.08
CA GLU A 5 18.09 1.60 0.73
C GLU A 5 16.83 0.75 0.75
N LEU A 6 15.67 1.34 1.07
CA LEU A 6 14.38 0.66 1.05
C LEU A 6 13.99 0.23 -0.38
N ASN A 7 14.15 1.12 -1.35
CA ASN A 7 13.86 0.83 -2.76
C ASN A 7 14.75 -0.28 -3.31
N ALA A 8 16.06 -0.26 -2.99
CA ALA A 8 16.98 -1.32 -3.37
C ALA A 8 16.60 -2.68 -2.73
N PHE A 9 16.18 -2.67 -1.46
CA PHE A 9 15.67 -3.85 -0.78
C PHE A 9 14.45 -4.43 -1.50
N LEU A 10 13.41 -3.61 -1.76
CA LEU A 10 12.18 -4.04 -2.43
C LEU A 10 12.42 -4.51 -3.87
N LEU A 11 13.32 -3.85 -4.60
CA LEU A 11 13.68 -4.24 -5.96
C LEU A 11 14.43 -5.58 -5.99
N SER A 12 15.38 -5.79 -5.07
CA SER A 12 16.06 -7.07 -4.97
C SER A 12 15.10 -8.22 -4.65
N ASP A 13 14.03 -7.91 -3.91
CA ASP A 13 13.05 -8.88 -3.45
C ASP A 13 12.03 -9.27 -4.52
N SER A 14 11.71 -8.37 -5.46
CA SER A 14 10.70 -8.64 -6.50
C SER A 14 11.04 -9.84 -7.38
N SER A 15 12.33 -10.19 -7.50
CA SER A 15 12.81 -11.35 -8.27
C SER A 15 12.75 -12.70 -7.53
N LYS A 16 12.45 -12.71 -6.24
CA LYS A 16 12.42 -13.92 -5.43
C LYS A 16 11.03 -14.55 -5.45
N ALA A 17 10.93 -15.85 -5.68
CA ALA A 17 9.64 -16.56 -5.64
C ALA A 17 9.01 -16.54 -4.23
N GLY A 18 7.69 -16.64 -4.17
CA GLY A 18 6.91 -16.71 -2.93
C GLY A 18 5.57 -15.99 -3.03
N LYS A 19 4.61 -16.34 -2.19
CA LYS A 19 3.36 -15.58 -2.12
C LYS A 19 3.58 -14.25 -1.38
N ARG A 20 2.94 -13.19 -1.89
CA ARG A 20 2.90 -11.88 -1.23
C ARG A 20 1.53 -11.69 -0.59
N ARG A 21 1.51 -11.19 0.64
CA ARG A 21 0.30 -10.77 1.32
C ARG A 21 0.51 -9.38 1.91
N SER A 22 -0.50 -8.53 1.84
CA SER A 22 -0.46 -7.22 2.48
C SER A 22 -1.71 -6.98 3.31
N ILE A 23 -1.54 -6.39 4.49
CA ILE A 23 -2.64 -5.83 5.30
C ILE A 23 -2.45 -4.32 5.27
N LEU A 24 -3.30 -3.65 4.51
CA LEU A 24 -3.12 -2.25 4.16
C LEU A 24 -4.03 -1.35 4.99
N SER A 25 -3.51 -0.19 5.39
CA SER A 25 -4.32 0.85 6.07
C SER A 25 -5.05 1.80 5.11
N THR A 26 -4.77 1.70 3.81
CA THR A 26 -5.40 2.48 2.73
C THR A 26 -5.24 1.74 1.40
N LEU A 27 -5.68 2.34 0.29
CA LEU A 27 -5.62 1.73 -1.04
C LEU A 27 -4.18 1.67 -1.60
N PRO A 28 -3.80 0.56 -2.27
CA PRO A 28 -2.46 0.37 -2.80
C PRO A 28 -2.13 1.39 -3.89
N LEU A 29 -1.03 2.15 -3.73
CA LEU A 29 -0.68 3.23 -4.65
C LEU A 29 -0.57 2.79 -6.12
N TYR A 30 -0.12 1.55 -6.37
CA TYR A 30 0.13 1.03 -7.71
C TYR A 30 -1.14 0.72 -8.53
N THR A 31 -2.32 0.75 -7.90
CA THR A 31 -3.61 0.61 -8.60
C THR A 31 -4.23 1.95 -8.97
N ALA A 32 -3.68 3.07 -8.48
CA ALA A 32 -4.15 4.40 -8.85
C ALA A 32 -3.75 4.76 -10.28
N ASP A 33 -4.67 5.38 -11.01
CA ASP A 33 -4.33 5.98 -12.30
C ASP A 33 -3.60 7.32 -12.14
N ARG A 34 -2.71 7.58 -13.10
CA ARG A 34 -1.86 8.78 -13.11
C ARG A 34 -2.66 10.09 -13.08
N GLU A 35 -3.80 10.14 -13.76
CA GLU A 35 -4.65 11.33 -13.77
C GLU A 35 -5.25 11.62 -12.39
N LEU A 36 -5.73 10.59 -11.69
CA LEU A 36 -6.26 10.74 -10.34
C LEU A 36 -5.17 11.27 -9.40
N LEU A 37 -3.97 10.68 -9.45
CA LEU A 37 -2.84 11.13 -8.65
C LEU A 37 -2.52 12.60 -8.93
N ILE A 38 -2.42 13.05 -10.19
CA ILE A 38 -2.15 14.46 -10.52
C ILE A 38 -3.20 15.40 -9.89
N ARG A 39 -4.49 15.04 -9.98
CA ARG A 39 -5.57 15.85 -9.40
C ARG A 39 -5.45 15.92 -7.87
N MET A 40 -5.23 14.79 -7.21
CA MET A 40 -5.04 14.70 -5.76
C MET A 40 -3.85 15.55 -5.28
N LEU A 41 -2.71 15.44 -5.97
CA LEU A 41 -1.49 16.14 -5.63
C LEU A 41 -1.66 17.67 -5.76
N LYS A 42 -2.29 18.13 -6.84
CA LYS A 42 -2.60 19.56 -7.03
C LYS A 42 -3.54 20.10 -5.96
N ARG A 43 -4.60 19.35 -5.62
CA ARG A 43 -5.55 19.77 -4.57
C ARG A 43 -4.87 19.87 -3.20
N ASN A 44 -3.96 18.96 -2.89
CA ASN A 44 -3.17 19.00 -1.66
C ASN A 44 -2.03 20.04 -1.69
N ASN A 45 -1.94 20.89 -2.73
CA ASN A 45 -0.92 21.93 -2.90
C ASN A 45 0.52 21.38 -2.85
N VAL A 46 0.74 20.17 -3.39
CA VAL A 46 2.07 19.57 -3.47
C VAL A 46 2.91 20.34 -4.50
N PRO A 47 4.15 20.75 -4.18
CA PRO A 47 5.03 21.42 -5.15
C PRO A 47 5.31 20.57 -6.39
N ASP A 48 5.40 21.18 -7.57
CA ASP A 48 5.53 20.47 -8.85
C ASP A 48 6.71 19.48 -8.91
N GLU A 49 7.85 19.84 -8.32
CA GLU A 49 9.01 18.95 -8.20
C GLU A 49 8.65 17.69 -7.41
N ARG A 50 7.99 17.85 -6.26
CA ARG A 50 7.55 16.72 -5.43
C ARG A 50 6.43 15.91 -6.08
N GLN A 51 5.57 16.55 -6.90
CA GLN A 51 4.57 15.82 -7.68
C GLN A 51 5.23 14.84 -8.64
N LYS A 52 6.29 15.28 -9.33
CA LYS A 52 7.05 14.43 -10.25
C LYS A 52 7.62 13.21 -9.53
N ASP A 53 8.27 13.40 -8.38
CA ASP A 53 8.83 12.31 -7.59
C ASP A 53 7.77 11.27 -7.18
N ILE A 54 6.60 11.73 -6.71
CA ILE A 54 5.51 10.84 -6.30
C ILE A 54 4.97 10.04 -7.48
N LEU A 55 4.83 10.67 -8.66
CA LEU A 55 4.34 10.01 -9.86
C LEU A 55 5.35 8.98 -10.39
N GLU A 56 6.64 9.29 -10.35
CA GLU A 56 7.71 8.34 -10.72
C GLU A 56 7.75 7.16 -9.75
N TYR A 57 7.60 7.41 -8.45
CA TYR A 57 7.51 6.36 -7.44
C TYR A 57 6.27 5.46 -7.63
N ALA A 58 5.10 6.04 -7.91
CA ALA A 58 3.88 5.29 -8.17
C ALA A 58 4.03 4.37 -9.40
N GLU A 59 4.64 4.87 -10.47
CA GLU A 59 4.91 4.08 -11.67
C GLU A 59 5.92 2.95 -11.37
N ALA A 60 7.01 3.25 -10.65
CA ALA A 60 7.99 2.23 -10.27
C ALA A 60 7.39 1.14 -9.37
N GLN A 61 6.49 1.51 -8.44
CA GLN A 61 5.70 0.57 -7.64
C GLN A 61 4.83 -0.33 -8.52
N LYS A 62 4.15 0.24 -9.52
CA LYS A 62 3.31 -0.48 -10.47
C LYS A 62 4.10 -1.45 -11.34
N CYS A 63 5.19 -1.01 -11.96
CA CYS A 63 6.06 -1.90 -12.74
C CYS A 63 6.57 -3.08 -11.91
N ARG A 64 7.00 -2.83 -10.66
CA ARG A 64 7.47 -3.89 -9.76
C ARG A 64 6.36 -4.88 -9.42
N MET A 65 5.15 -4.38 -9.14
CA MET A 65 4.02 -5.24 -8.80
C MET A 65 3.61 -6.11 -9.99
N LEU A 66 3.53 -5.53 -11.19
CA LEU A 66 3.24 -6.28 -12.41
C LEU A 66 4.27 -7.38 -12.67
N GLY A 67 5.57 -7.09 -12.48
CA GLY A 67 6.62 -8.09 -12.62
C GLY A 67 6.51 -9.24 -11.59
N ILE A 68 6.04 -8.97 -10.37
CA ILE A 68 5.76 -10.02 -9.37
C ILE A 68 4.56 -10.87 -9.83
N LEU A 69 3.51 -10.23 -10.32
CA LEU A 69 2.26 -10.89 -10.73
C LEU A 69 2.43 -11.79 -11.96
N GLU A 70 3.51 -11.66 -12.73
CA GLU A 70 3.84 -12.56 -13.83
C GLU A 70 4.04 -14.01 -13.36
N THR A 71 4.58 -14.22 -12.17
CA THR A 71 4.89 -15.58 -11.65
C THR A 71 4.28 -15.88 -10.29
N GLU A 72 4.02 -14.87 -9.47
CA GLU A 72 3.62 -15.03 -8.07
C GLU A 72 2.19 -14.54 -7.80
N ILE A 73 1.61 -15.05 -6.71
CA ILE A 73 0.33 -14.58 -6.18
C ILE A 73 0.59 -13.40 -5.24
N VAL A 74 -0.23 -12.36 -5.38
CA VAL A 74 -0.27 -11.21 -4.47
C VAL A 74 -1.67 -11.09 -3.91
N GLU A 75 -1.77 -11.03 -2.58
CA GLU A 75 -3.04 -10.85 -1.88
C GLU A 75 -3.01 -9.57 -1.05
N ASP A 76 -3.83 -8.59 -1.40
CA ASP A 76 -3.94 -7.34 -0.64
C ASP A 76 -5.27 -7.28 0.09
N GLU A 77 -5.20 -6.99 1.38
CA GLU A 77 -6.34 -6.68 2.23
C GLU A 77 -6.43 -5.17 2.41
N ILE A 78 -7.54 -4.57 1.96
CA ILE A 78 -7.78 -3.11 2.01
C ILE A 78 -8.97 -2.76 2.90
N PRO A 79 -9.01 -1.55 3.47
CA PRO A 79 -10.19 -1.08 4.19
C PRO A 79 -11.34 -0.78 3.24
N THR A 80 -12.57 -1.12 3.65
CA THR A 80 -13.80 -0.52 3.10
C THR A 80 -14.28 0.53 4.08
N VAL A 81 -14.24 1.80 3.69
CA VAL A 81 -14.53 2.92 4.58
C VAL A 81 -15.86 3.53 4.18
N SER A 82 -16.82 3.62 5.11
CA SER A 82 -18.07 4.36 4.87
C SER A 82 -17.81 5.86 4.84
N GLU A 83 -18.77 6.65 4.34
CA GLU A 83 -18.62 8.11 4.32
C GLU A 83 -18.48 8.69 5.74
N GLU A 84 -19.21 8.14 6.71
CA GLU A 84 -19.17 8.55 8.11
C GLU A 84 -17.81 8.25 8.75
N GLU A 85 -17.28 7.04 8.54
CA GLU A 85 -15.96 6.66 9.04
C GLU A 85 -14.87 7.49 8.34
N PHE A 86 -15.02 7.77 7.04
CA PHE A 86 -14.08 8.62 6.31
C PHE A 86 -14.08 10.06 6.86
N ALA A 87 -15.24 10.61 7.19
CA ALA A 87 -15.36 11.94 7.78
C ALA A 87 -14.69 12.00 9.17
N ALA A 88 -14.82 10.95 9.98
CA ALA A 88 -14.17 10.85 11.27
C ALA A 88 -12.64 10.60 11.17
N HIS A 89 -12.24 9.80 10.17
CA HIS A 89 -10.89 9.30 9.97
C HIS A 89 -10.49 9.35 8.49
N PRO A 90 -10.10 10.54 7.98
CA PRO A 90 -9.75 10.70 6.57
C PRO A 90 -8.60 9.80 6.16
N GLN A 91 -8.73 9.22 4.97
CA GLN A 91 -7.70 8.38 4.37
C GLN A 91 -6.58 9.25 3.78
N VAL A 92 -5.37 8.71 3.81
CA VAL A 92 -4.16 9.34 3.23
C VAL A 92 -3.53 8.41 2.21
N LEU A 93 -2.91 8.98 1.18
CA LEU A 93 -2.18 8.24 0.16
C LEU A 93 -0.96 7.55 0.79
N GLU A 94 -0.72 6.28 0.42
CA GLU A 94 0.40 5.54 0.98
C GLU A 94 1.74 5.94 0.34
N LEU A 95 2.51 6.77 1.05
CA LEU A 95 3.79 7.32 0.57
C LEU A 95 4.97 7.03 1.52
N SER A 96 4.83 6.06 2.44
CA SER A 96 5.90 5.75 3.40
C SER A 96 7.20 5.30 2.72
N GLY A 97 7.12 4.65 1.56
CA GLY A 97 8.31 4.16 0.85
C GLY A 97 9.24 5.25 0.28
N ILE A 98 8.77 6.49 0.17
CA ILE A 98 9.57 7.68 -0.19
C ILE A 98 9.73 8.65 0.99
N PHE A 99 9.50 8.15 2.21
CA PHE A 99 9.64 8.89 3.46
C PHE A 99 8.96 10.28 3.42
N CYS A 100 7.79 10.37 2.78
CA CYS A 100 7.09 11.64 2.62
C CYS A 100 6.68 12.19 3.99
N GLU A 101 7.11 13.43 4.29
CA GLU A 101 6.82 14.08 5.57
C GLU A 101 5.43 14.72 5.62
N THR A 102 4.78 14.87 4.47
CA THR A 102 3.46 15.46 4.33
C THR A 102 2.44 14.41 3.93
N ASP A 103 1.39 14.27 4.72
CA ASP A 103 0.25 13.41 4.40
C ASP A 103 -0.55 14.02 3.24
N ILE A 104 -0.86 13.20 2.24
CA ILE A 104 -1.72 13.58 1.11
C ILE A 104 -3.09 12.98 1.33
N THR A 105 -4.04 13.82 1.67
CA THR A 105 -5.40 13.37 2.00
C THR A 105 -6.21 13.06 0.76
N TYR A 106 -7.17 12.15 0.88
CA TYR A 106 -8.23 11.91 -0.10
C TYR A 106 -9.44 12.83 0.15
N SER A 107 -10.21 13.15 -0.89
CA SER A 107 -11.65 13.36 -0.71
C SER A 107 -12.35 12.00 -0.79
N TYR A 108 -13.56 11.93 -0.27
CA TYR A 108 -14.32 10.68 -0.35
C TYR A 108 -14.57 10.25 -1.80
N GLU A 109 -14.84 11.18 -2.72
CA GLU A 109 -14.98 10.89 -4.15
C GLU A 109 -13.70 10.32 -4.79
N GLU A 110 -12.53 10.88 -4.46
CA GLU A 110 -11.24 10.35 -4.93
C GLU A 110 -10.97 8.96 -4.37
N TYR A 111 -11.32 8.73 -3.10
CA TYR A 111 -11.19 7.43 -2.47
C TYR A 111 -12.05 6.37 -3.17
N LEU A 112 -13.32 6.68 -3.44
CA LEU A 112 -14.22 5.77 -4.18
C LEU A 112 -13.72 5.52 -5.61
N SER A 113 -13.19 6.55 -6.27
CA SER A 113 -12.60 6.41 -7.61
C SER A 113 -11.39 5.47 -7.59
N HIS A 114 -10.49 5.63 -6.63
CA HIS A 114 -9.32 4.76 -6.49
C HIS A 114 -9.72 3.34 -6.07
N LEU A 115 -10.75 3.19 -5.23
CA LEU A 115 -11.27 1.88 -4.86
C LEU A 115 -11.80 1.13 -6.10
N ALA A 116 -12.55 1.81 -6.96
CA ALA A 116 -13.01 1.24 -8.23
C ALA A 116 -11.84 0.82 -9.14
N MET A 117 -10.80 1.65 -9.25
CA MET A 117 -9.57 1.30 -9.99
C MET A 117 -8.86 0.08 -9.38
N THR A 118 -8.86 -0.05 -8.05
CA THR A 118 -8.27 -1.19 -7.34
C THR A 118 -9.06 -2.48 -7.60
N GLU A 119 -10.39 -2.39 -7.65
CA GLU A 119 -11.27 -3.51 -8.00
C GLU A 119 -11.07 -3.93 -9.46
N GLU A 120 -10.96 -2.97 -10.39
CA GLU A 120 -10.68 -3.24 -11.79
C GLU A 120 -9.28 -3.86 -11.99
N PHE A 121 -8.28 -3.38 -11.26
CA PHE A 121 -6.96 -3.99 -11.22
C PHE A 121 -7.04 -5.46 -10.79
N ALA A 122 -7.87 -5.77 -9.79
CA ALA A 122 -8.09 -7.15 -9.37
C ALA A 122 -8.84 -8.01 -10.38
N ALA A 123 -9.82 -7.45 -11.08
CA ALA A 123 -10.54 -8.15 -12.13
C ALA A 123 -9.64 -8.46 -13.36
N SER A 124 -8.67 -7.59 -13.65
CA SER A 124 -7.78 -7.71 -14.81
C SER A 124 -6.54 -8.59 -14.57
N HIS A 125 -6.16 -8.86 -13.33
CA HIS A 125 -4.96 -9.63 -12.99
C HIS A 125 -5.31 -10.89 -12.18
N SER A 126 -5.30 -12.06 -12.82
CA SER A 126 -5.73 -13.32 -12.18
C SER A 126 -4.92 -13.72 -10.95
N ASN A 127 -3.64 -13.33 -10.90
CA ASN A 127 -2.72 -13.61 -9.79
C ASN A 127 -2.82 -12.58 -8.65
N TYR A 128 -3.58 -11.51 -8.83
CA TYR A 128 -3.88 -10.55 -7.79
C TYR A 128 -5.20 -10.92 -7.10
N LYS A 129 -5.19 -10.99 -5.77
CA LYS A 129 -6.39 -11.25 -4.96
C LYS A 129 -6.63 -10.05 -4.06
N LEU A 130 -7.82 -9.47 -4.19
CA LEU A 130 -8.25 -8.36 -3.36
C LEU A 130 -9.21 -8.86 -2.27
N GLN A 131 -8.89 -8.54 -1.01
CA GLN A 131 -9.76 -8.75 0.13
C GLN A 131 -10.18 -7.39 0.70
N LYS A 132 -11.45 -7.27 1.07
CA LYS A 132 -12.02 -6.04 1.60
C LYS A 132 -12.39 -6.26 3.06
N ALA A 133 -11.79 -5.49 3.95
CA ALA A 133 -12.08 -5.51 5.38
C ALA A 133 -13.05 -4.36 5.73
N LEU A 134 -14.22 -4.70 6.27
CA LEU A 134 -15.19 -3.71 6.80
C LEU A 134 -14.67 -3.04 8.07
N ILE A 135 -13.91 -3.79 8.87
CA ILE A 135 -13.27 -3.30 10.09
C ILE A 135 -11.75 -3.43 9.88
N PRO A 136 -11.05 -2.35 9.53
CA PRO A 136 -9.61 -2.44 9.31
C PRO A 136 -8.89 -2.76 10.61
N ALA A 137 -7.97 -3.74 10.55
CA ALA A 137 -7.11 -4.10 11.68
C ALA A 137 -6.28 -2.92 12.17
N PHE A 138 -5.84 -2.07 11.24
CA PHE A 138 -4.97 -0.93 11.49
C PHE A 138 -5.38 0.27 10.62
N ARG A 139 -5.36 1.46 11.21
CA ARG A 139 -5.69 2.72 10.52
C ARG A 139 -4.46 3.50 10.03
N ASN A 140 -3.26 3.07 10.40
CA ASN A 140 -2.01 3.79 10.13
C ASN A 140 -0.77 2.90 10.00
N LEU A 141 -0.97 1.58 9.84
CA LEU A 141 0.09 0.62 9.62
C LEU A 141 -0.13 -0.08 8.29
N GLN A 142 0.93 -0.20 7.51
CA GLN A 142 1.03 -1.09 6.37
C GLN A 142 1.84 -2.30 6.79
N ILE A 143 1.31 -3.50 6.59
CA ILE A 143 2.03 -4.74 6.83
C ILE A 143 2.22 -5.42 5.49
N LEU A 144 3.46 -5.50 5.01
CA LEU A 144 3.83 -6.22 3.80
C LEU A 144 4.48 -7.55 4.20
N ILE A 145 4.06 -8.63 3.56
CA ILE A 145 4.46 -9.99 3.90
C ILE A 145 4.95 -10.66 2.62
N HIS A 146 6.20 -11.10 2.65
CA HIS A 146 6.72 -12.07 1.70
C HIS A 146 6.85 -13.39 2.47
N GLU A 147 5.92 -14.32 2.21
CA GLU A 147 5.80 -15.56 2.97
C GLU A 147 7.13 -16.30 3.03
N ASP A 148 7.48 -16.73 4.24
CA ASP A 148 8.73 -17.40 4.58
C ASP A 148 10.03 -16.59 4.47
N GLN A 149 9.97 -15.36 3.94
CA GLN A 149 11.13 -14.49 3.78
C GLN A 149 11.19 -13.39 4.84
N TRP A 150 10.20 -12.50 4.87
CA TRP A 150 10.19 -11.34 5.76
C TRP A 150 8.79 -10.73 5.90
N VAL A 151 8.63 -9.99 6.99
CA VAL A 151 7.48 -9.11 7.22
C VAL A 151 8.01 -7.69 7.41
N MET A 152 7.39 -6.72 6.76
CA MET A 152 7.68 -5.30 6.95
C MET A 152 6.45 -4.62 7.55
N VAL A 153 6.62 -4.01 8.72
CA VAL A 153 5.60 -3.16 9.33
C VAL A 153 6.03 -1.71 9.14
N SER A 154 5.21 -0.94 8.44
CA SER A 154 5.45 0.46 8.14
C SER A 154 4.39 1.32 8.80
N LYS A 155 4.81 2.33 9.57
CA LYS A 155 3.90 3.39 10.02
C LYS A 155 3.85 4.45 8.93
N SER A 156 2.68 4.65 8.33
CA SER A 156 2.51 5.50 7.15
C SER A 156 2.47 7.00 7.47
N LYS A 157 2.00 7.38 8.66
CA LYS A 157 2.02 8.77 9.12
C LYS A 157 3.42 9.26 9.44
N ALA A 158 3.75 10.46 8.95
CA ALA A 158 5.04 11.10 9.16
C ALA A 158 5.43 11.21 10.65
N PRO A 159 6.70 10.91 11.01
CA PRO A 159 7.74 10.34 10.16
C PRO A 159 7.47 8.86 9.84
N ALA A 160 7.75 8.45 8.59
CA ALA A 160 7.66 7.06 8.18
C ALA A 160 8.71 6.21 8.90
N ILE A 161 8.27 5.09 9.48
CA ILE A 161 9.15 4.13 10.19
C ILE A 161 8.86 2.73 9.66
N HIS A 162 9.91 2.03 9.26
CA HIS A 162 9.84 0.66 8.74
C HIS A 162 10.57 -0.31 9.65
N PHE A 163 9.90 -1.39 10.02
CA PHE A 163 10.49 -2.51 10.75
C PHE A 163 10.49 -3.76 9.87
N VAL A 164 11.67 -4.26 9.52
CA VAL A 164 11.81 -5.53 8.78
C VAL A 164 12.09 -6.66 9.76
N ILE A 165 11.18 -7.63 9.81
CA ILE A 165 11.18 -8.76 10.73
C ILE A 165 11.50 -10.03 9.94
N ARG A 166 12.64 -10.66 10.28
CA ARG A 166 13.06 -11.97 9.74
C ARG A 166 13.07 -13.10 10.76
N HIS A 167 12.91 -12.78 12.04
CA HIS A 167 12.93 -13.78 13.10
C HIS A 167 11.77 -14.77 12.91
N PRO A 168 12.01 -16.08 12.68
CA PRO A 168 11.00 -17.01 12.18
C PRO A 168 9.72 -17.07 13.02
N LYS A 169 9.84 -17.04 14.35
CA LYS A 169 8.66 -17.09 15.24
C LYS A 169 7.77 -15.83 15.11
N LEU A 170 8.38 -14.65 14.99
CA LEU A 170 7.63 -13.39 14.89
C LEU A 170 7.04 -13.24 13.48
N ARG A 171 7.84 -13.53 12.46
CA ARG A 171 7.40 -13.59 11.06
C ARG A 171 6.18 -14.49 10.92
N LYS A 172 6.28 -15.75 11.37
CA LYS A 172 5.20 -16.73 11.29
C LYS A 172 3.94 -16.30 12.05
N ALA A 173 4.09 -15.63 13.20
CA ALA A 173 2.95 -15.09 13.94
C ALA A 173 2.19 -14.02 13.13
N ILE A 174 2.91 -13.15 12.41
CA ILE A 174 2.31 -12.08 11.60
C ILE A 174 1.75 -12.62 10.28
N GLU A 175 2.42 -13.57 9.62
CA GLU A 175 1.91 -14.25 8.42
C GLU A 175 0.54 -14.91 8.65
N ASN A 176 0.38 -15.54 9.82
CA ASN A 176 -0.86 -16.19 10.23
C ASN A 176 -1.83 -15.23 10.95
N PHE A 177 -1.53 -13.93 10.99
CA PHE A 177 -2.43 -12.96 11.61
C PHE A 177 -3.71 -12.85 10.77
N ILE A 178 -4.82 -13.03 11.47
CA ILE A 178 -6.17 -12.77 10.96
C ILE A 178 -6.70 -11.61 11.81
N PRO A 179 -7.04 -10.46 11.20
CA PRO A 179 -7.69 -9.37 11.90
C PRO A 179 -8.84 -9.86 12.76
N PRO A 180 -9.00 -9.36 14.00
CA PRO A 180 -10.17 -9.70 14.80
C PRO A 180 -11.44 -9.24 14.08
N VAL A 181 -12.35 -10.18 13.82
CA VAL A 181 -13.73 -9.86 13.46
C VAL A 181 -14.39 -9.42 14.75
N ILE A 182 -14.68 -8.13 14.89
CA ILE A 182 -15.46 -7.63 16.02
C ILE A 182 -16.92 -7.70 15.57
N ASP A 183 -17.71 -8.59 16.18
CA ASP A 183 -19.17 -8.64 16.06
C ASP A 183 -19.83 -7.38 16.64
#